data_AF-A0A239NHW5-F1
#
_entry.id   AF-A0A239NHW5-F1
#
_cell.length_a   1.000
_cell.length_b   1.000
_cell.length_c   1.000
_cell.angle_alpha   90.00
_cell.angle_beta   90.00
_cell.angle_gamma   90.00
#
_symmetry.space_group_name_H-M   'P 1'
#
loop_
_entity.id
_entity.type
_entity.pdbx_description
1 polymer ?
#
loop_
_entity_poly.entity_id
_entity_poly.type
_entity_poly.pdbx_seq_one_letter_code
_entity_poly.pdbx_strand_id
1 'polypeptide(L)'
;MAVQATGASRPRAAITVMWGGLALTIVATVYPLVDLGTTHVLADHVRATYPAYDSGEVDAAVTAYLAILSVVGVLGVLGWLGTMWAVRGRRAWAPWAASGVWLAAACLALTGLTVKDTSGEVGLAPPLAWLQVLPCVPGLVAVVLLWRRSR
;
A
#
# COMPACT_ATOMS: atom_id res chain seq x y z
N MET A 1 -13.44 4.11 47.09
CA MET A 1 -13.53 3.22 45.91
C MET A 1 -13.08 4.01 44.69
N ALA A 2 -11.84 3.81 44.24
CA ALA A 2 -11.31 4.46 43.04
C ALA A 2 -11.58 3.58 41.82
N VAL A 3 -12.30 4.10 40.83
CA VAL A 3 -12.54 3.43 39.55
C VAL A 3 -11.25 3.48 38.73
N GLN A 4 -10.52 2.36 38.67
CA GLN A 4 -9.50 2.13 37.67
C GLN A 4 -10.15 1.65 36.37
N ALA A 5 -10.34 2.56 35.41
CA ALA A 5 -10.64 2.25 34.02
C ALA A 5 -9.83 3.26 33.19
N THR A 6 -8.87 2.92 32.32
CA THR A 6 -9.01 2.16 31.07
C THR A 6 -7.61 2.03 30.42
N GLY A 7 -6.79 1.07 30.84
CA GLY A 7 -5.45 0.86 30.23
C GLY A 7 -5.42 -0.13 29.07
N ALA A 8 -6.43 -1.00 28.96
CA ALA A 8 -6.35 -2.23 28.18
C ALA A 8 -6.85 -2.15 26.72
N SER A 9 -7.50 -1.04 26.31
CA SER A 9 -8.17 -0.91 25.00
C SER A 9 -7.25 -0.45 23.86
N ARG A 10 -6.20 0.32 24.15
CA ARG A 10 -5.31 0.92 23.13
C ARG A 10 -4.43 -0.07 22.34
N PRO A 11 -3.87 -1.15 22.91
CA PRO A 11 -3.08 -2.13 22.16
C PRO A 11 -3.91 -2.88 21.11
N ARG A 12 -5.17 -3.16 21.44
CA ARG A 12 -6.11 -3.84 20.54
C ARG A 12 -6.46 -2.97 19.34
N ALA A 13 -6.74 -1.68 19.57
CA ALA A 13 -7.06 -0.73 18.51
C ALA A 13 -5.94 -0.60 17.46
N ALA A 14 -4.67 -0.48 17.88
CA ALA A 14 -3.54 -0.40 16.96
C ALA A 14 -3.44 -1.67 16.08
N ILE A 15 -3.55 -2.86 16.69
CA ILE A 15 -3.50 -4.13 15.95
C ILE A 15 -4.67 -4.27 14.98
N THR A 16 -5.89 -3.84 15.35
CA THR A 16 -7.05 -3.85 14.44
C THR A 16 -6.81 -2.96 13.23
N VAL A 17 -6.29 -1.74 13.43
CA VAL A 17 -5.95 -0.83 12.32
C VAL A 17 -4.88 -1.45 11.42
N MET A 18 -3.87 -2.10 12.00
CA MET A 18 -2.82 -2.76 11.24
C MET A 18 -3.36 -3.93 10.39
N TRP A 19 -4.32 -4.70 10.90
CA TRP A 19 -5.00 -5.74 10.11
C TRP A 19 -5.83 -5.14 8.98
N GLY A 20 -6.53 -4.04 9.22
CA GLY A 20 -7.24 -3.29 8.17
C GLY A 20 -6.30 -2.82 7.07
N GLY A 21 -5.14 -2.27 7.43
CA GLY A 21 -4.11 -1.87 6.48
C GLY A 21 -3.52 -3.04 5.69
N LEU A 22 -3.27 -4.17 6.35
CA LEU A 22 -2.82 -5.39 5.67
C LEU A 22 -3.87 -5.91 4.68
N ALA A 23 -5.14 -5.97 5.08
CA ALA A 23 -6.22 -6.40 4.20
C ALA A 23 -6.35 -5.50 2.97
N LEU A 24 -6.29 -4.18 3.14
CA LEU A 24 -6.29 -3.22 2.03
C LEU A 24 -5.07 -3.38 1.12
N THR A 25 -3.89 -3.68 1.68
CA THR A 25 -2.68 -3.96 0.90
C THR A 25 -2.86 -5.21 0.05
N ILE A 26 -3.43 -6.28 0.61
CA ILE A 26 -3.72 -7.52 -0.11
C ILE A 26 -4.70 -7.23 -1.25
N VAL A 27 -5.79 -6.50 -0.99
CA VAL A 27 -6.75 -6.09 -2.03
C VAL A 27 -6.06 -5.28 -3.14
N ALA A 28 -5.23 -4.30 -2.78
CA ALA A 28 -4.48 -3.49 -3.72
C ALA A 28 -3.46 -4.28 -4.55
N THR A 29 -2.95 -5.40 -4.01
CA THR A 29 -2.00 -6.30 -4.68
C THR A 29 -2.69 -7.29 -5.60
N VAL A 30 -3.86 -7.80 -5.18
CA VAL A 30 -4.61 -8.83 -5.91
C VAL A 30 -5.42 -8.22 -7.06
N TYR A 31 -5.95 -7.02 -6.89
CA TYR A 31 -6.79 -6.39 -7.92
C TYR A 31 -6.12 -6.28 -9.30
N PRO A 32 -4.85 -5.84 -9.47
CA PRO A 32 -4.19 -5.81 -10.77
C PRO A 32 -4.11 -7.20 -11.43
N LEU A 33 -3.93 -8.26 -10.64
CA LEU A 33 -3.88 -9.63 -11.15
C LEU A 33 -5.26 -10.11 -11.64
N VAL A 34 -6.33 -9.65 -10.98
CA VAL A 34 -7.71 -9.90 -11.42
C VAL A 34 -8.04 -9.07 -12.65
N ASP A 35 -7.59 -7.81 -12.71
CA ASP A 35 -7.80 -6.90 -13.84
C ASP A 35 -7.30 -7.49 -15.16
N LEU A 36 -6.16 -8.21 -15.12
CA LEU A 36 -5.56 -8.87 -16.28
C LEU A 36 -6.54 -9.77 -17.06
N GLY A 37 -7.49 -10.41 -16.38
CA GLY A 37 -8.44 -11.35 -16.99
C GLY A 37 -9.90 -10.92 -16.92
N THR A 38 -10.20 -9.71 -16.44
CA THR A 38 -11.59 -9.27 -16.22
C THR A 38 -11.87 -7.89 -16.80
N THR A 39 -11.34 -6.85 -16.18
CA THR A 39 -11.68 -5.45 -16.49
C THR A 39 -10.73 -4.80 -17.47
N HIS A 40 -9.50 -5.32 -17.64
CA HIS A 40 -8.49 -4.84 -18.58
C HIS A 40 -8.17 -3.33 -18.48
N VAL A 41 -8.40 -2.71 -17.32
CA VAL A 41 -8.20 -1.28 -17.06
C VAL A 41 -6.76 -0.88 -17.36
N LEU A 42 -5.79 -1.70 -16.96
CA LEU A 42 -4.38 -1.42 -17.20
C LEU A 42 -4.03 -1.49 -18.69
N ALA A 43 -4.53 -2.50 -19.38
CA ALA A 43 -4.27 -2.67 -20.82
C ALA A 43 -4.91 -1.54 -21.63
N ASP A 44 -6.13 -1.12 -21.28
CA ASP A 44 -6.83 -0.03 -21.94
C ASP A 44 -6.16 1.32 -21.68
N HIS A 45 -5.66 1.55 -20.46
CA HIS A 45 -4.86 2.73 -20.15
C HIS A 45 -3.58 2.80 -20.98
N VAL A 46 -2.85 1.68 -21.10
CA VAL A 46 -1.63 1.62 -21.93
C VAL A 46 -1.95 1.91 -23.40
N ARG A 47 -3.01 1.30 -23.96
CA ARG A 47 -3.43 1.55 -25.36
C ARG A 47 -3.83 3.00 -25.61
N ALA A 48 -4.55 3.61 -24.66
CA ALA A 48 -4.94 5.00 -24.75
C ALA A 48 -3.73 5.95 -24.69
N THR A 49 -2.73 5.60 -23.88
CA THR A 49 -1.53 6.40 -23.68
C THR A 49 -0.52 6.22 -24.82
N TYR A 50 -0.47 5.03 -25.42
CA TYR A 50 0.45 4.64 -26.49
C TYR A 50 -0.30 4.02 -27.68
N PRO A 51 -1.02 4.82 -28.49
CA PRO A 51 -1.84 4.31 -29.59
C PRO A 51 -1.04 3.68 -30.73
N ALA A 52 0.28 3.88 -30.75
CA ALA A 52 1.19 3.26 -31.72
C ALA A 52 1.66 1.86 -31.31
N TYR A 53 1.41 1.42 -30.07
CA TYR A 53 1.83 0.10 -29.60
C TYR A 53 1.01 -1.01 -30.24
N ASP A 54 1.68 -2.09 -30.63
CA ASP A 54 1.02 -3.34 -30.99
C ASP A 54 0.57 -4.14 -29.74
N SER A 55 -0.14 -5.25 -29.96
CA SER A 55 -0.66 -6.07 -28.86
C SER A 55 0.44 -6.67 -27.98
N GLY A 56 1.59 -7.05 -28.55
CA GLY A 56 2.70 -7.62 -27.81
C GLY A 56 3.41 -6.58 -26.94
N GLU A 57 3.53 -5.35 -27.43
CA GLU A 57 4.07 -4.22 -26.67
C GLU A 57 3.16 -3.83 -25.49
N VAL A 58 1.84 -3.84 -25.69
CA VAL A 58 0.86 -3.63 -24.61
C VAL A 58 0.98 -4.73 -23.55
N ASP A 59 1.05 -6.00 -23.96
CA ASP A 59 1.17 -7.13 -23.03
C ASP A 59 2.47 -7.08 -22.22
N ALA A 60 3.57 -6.67 -22.85
CA ALA A 60 4.85 -6.47 -22.17
C ALA A 60 4.77 -5.34 -21.13
N ALA A 61 4.14 -4.21 -21.48
CA ALA A 61 3.93 -3.10 -20.55
C ALA A 61 3.04 -3.48 -19.36
N VAL A 62 1.92 -4.18 -19.62
CA VAL A 62 1.03 -4.72 -18.58
C VAL A 62 1.81 -5.66 -17.66
N THR A 63 2.60 -6.57 -18.22
CA THR A 63 3.43 -7.51 -17.45
C THR A 63 4.43 -6.78 -16.54
N ALA A 64 5.08 -5.72 -17.05
CA ALA A 64 6.00 -4.90 -16.26
C ALA A 64 5.29 -4.22 -15.08
N TYR A 65 4.12 -3.62 -15.30
CA TYR A 65 3.31 -3.03 -14.25
C TYR A 65 2.88 -4.08 -13.20
N LEU A 66 2.42 -5.25 -13.63
CA LEU A 66 2.04 -6.33 -12.70
C LEU A 66 3.22 -6.80 -11.86
N ALA A 67 4.41 -6.91 -12.44
CA ALA A 67 5.62 -7.27 -11.70
C ALA A 67 5.94 -6.22 -10.62
N ILE A 68 5.93 -4.93 -10.98
CA ILE A 68 6.20 -3.83 -10.04
C ILE A 68 5.16 -3.83 -8.91
N LEU A 69 3.86 -3.87 -9.25
CA LEU A 69 2.78 -3.85 -8.26
C LEU A 69 2.80 -5.08 -7.34
N SER A 70 3.17 -6.25 -7.87
CA SER A 70 3.35 -7.47 -7.07
C SER A 70 4.50 -7.33 -6.08
N VAL A 71 5.65 -6.81 -6.51
CA VAL A 71 6.79 -6.57 -5.62
C VAL A 71 6.43 -5.57 -4.53
N VAL A 72 5.83 -4.43 -4.89
CA VAL A 72 5.38 -3.42 -3.93
C VAL A 72 4.37 -4.00 -2.95
N GLY A 73 3.40 -4.79 -3.45
CA GLY A 73 2.41 -5.48 -2.64
C GLY A 73 3.02 -6.45 -1.63
N VAL A 74 3.95 -7.31 -2.06
CA VAL A 74 4.67 -8.24 -1.20
C VAL A 74 5.48 -7.48 -0.14
N LEU A 75 6.21 -6.44 -0.52
CA LEU A 75 6.94 -5.59 0.43
C LEU A 75 6.00 -4.93 1.43
N GLY A 76 4.81 -4.48 0.99
CA GLY A 76 3.77 -3.93 1.86
C GLY A 76 3.27 -4.95 2.89
N VAL A 77 2.95 -6.17 2.44
CA VAL A 77 2.54 -7.28 3.31
C VAL A 77 3.63 -7.60 4.34
N LEU A 78 4.88 -7.75 3.90
CA LEU A 78 6.01 -7.99 4.79
C LEU A 78 6.24 -6.83 5.77
N GLY A 79 6.06 -5.58 5.32
CA GLY A 79 6.12 -4.39 6.16
C GLY A 79 5.08 -4.40 7.28
N TRP A 80 3.84 -4.75 6.96
CA TRP A 80 2.78 -4.92 7.96
C TRP A 80 3.10 -6.03 8.95
N LEU A 81 3.46 -7.22 8.47
CA LEU A 81 3.77 -8.38 9.32
C LEU A 81 4.97 -8.12 10.23
N GLY A 82 6.04 -7.52 9.70
CA GLY A 82 7.23 -7.14 10.45
C GLY A 82 6.91 -6.09 11.52
N THR A 83 6.09 -5.09 11.19
CA THR A 83 5.65 -4.07 12.16
C THR A 83 4.78 -4.71 13.25
N MET A 84 3.83 -5.59 12.89
CA MET A 84 2.99 -6.30 13.86
C MET A 84 3.83 -7.15 14.80
N TRP A 85 4.85 -7.84 14.27
CA TRP A 85 5.78 -8.63 15.06
C TRP A 85 6.56 -7.75 16.06
N ALA A 86 7.11 -6.62 15.61
CA ALA A 86 7.83 -5.68 16.47
C ALA A 86 6.94 -5.10 17.59
N VAL A 87 5.67 -4.79 17.27
CA VAL A 87 4.68 -4.29 18.24
C VAL A 87 4.30 -5.37 19.26
N ARG A 88 4.07 -6.62 18.81
CA ARG A 88 3.79 -7.76 19.71
C ARG A 88 4.96 -8.06 20.64
N GLY A 89 6.18 -7.95 20.14
CA GLY A 89 7.42 -8.06 20.92
C GLY A 89 7.72 -6.87 21.84
N ARG A 90 6.84 -5.85 21.88
CA ARG A 90 7.00 -4.61 22.67
C ARG A 90 8.34 -3.91 22.42
N ARG A 91 8.84 -3.97 21.20
CA ARG A 91 10.18 -3.49 20.87
C ARG A 91 10.18 -1.96 20.76
N ALA A 92 11.15 -1.31 21.40
CA ALA A 92 11.25 0.15 21.46
C ALA A 92 11.43 0.82 20.08
N TRP A 93 11.95 0.10 19.07
CA TRP A 93 12.12 0.60 17.71
C TRP A 93 10.90 0.39 16.80
N ALA A 94 9.83 -0.25 17.28
CA ALA A 94 8.59 -0.44 16.53
C ALA A 94 7.98 0.86 15.94
N PRO A 95 7.86 1.99 16.67
CA PRO A 95 7.33 3.23 16.10
C PRO A 95 8.22 3.78 14.98
N TRP A 96 9.54 3.67 15.10
CA TRP A 96 10.49 4.11 14.07
C TRP A 96 10.38 3.27 12.79
N ALA A 97 10.34 1.94 12.93
CA ALA A 97 10.15 1.06 11.78
C ALA A 97 8.80 1.30 11.08
N ALA A 98 7.72 1.47 11.84
CA ALA A 98 6.41 1.79 11.29
C ALA A 98 6.43 3.10 10.50
N SER A 99 7.07 4.14 11.03
CA SER A 99 7.24 5.43 10.33
C SER A 99 8.04 5.29 9.04
N GLY A 100 9.14 4.53 9.06
CA GLY A 100 9.98 4.31 7.87
C GLY A 100 9.24 3.56 6.76
N VAL A 101 8.55 2.47 7.11
CA VAL A 101 7.73 1.69 6.15
C VAL A 101 6.60 2.54 5.59
N TRP A 102 5.91 3.30 6.44
CA TRP A 102 4.84 4.20 5.99
C TRP A 102 5.36 5.29 5.05
N LEU A 103 6.50 5.90 5.36
CA LEU A 103 7.09 6.94 4.52
C LEU A 103 7.46 6.39 3.14
N ALA A 104 8.09 5.20 3.08
CA ALA A 104 8.40 4.54 1.82
C ALA A 104 7.14 4.25 1.01
N ALA A 105 6.08 3.74 1.66
CA ALA A 105 4.79 3.48 1.02
C ALA A 105 4.12 4.76 0.50
N ALA A 106 4.15 5.85 1.28
CA ALA A 106 3.62 7.14 0.87
C ALA A 106 4.37 7.71 -0.34
N CYS A 107 5.71 7.60 -0.36
CA CYS A 107 6.51 7.98 -1.51
C CYS A 107 6.11 7.18 -2.75
N LEU A 108 6.02 5.85 -2.66
CA LEU A 108 5.62 4.99 -3.77
C LEU A 108 4.20 5.33 -4.30
N ALA A 109 3.24 5.54 -3.42
CA ALA A 109 1.88 5.93 -3.79
C ALA A 109 1.84 7.30 -4.48
N LEU A 110 2.62 8.27 -3.99
CA LEU A 110 2.75 9.59 -4.63
C LEU A 110 3.45 9.50 -5.98
N THR A 111 4.48 8.66 -6.12
CA THR A 111 5.15 8.41 -7.40
C THR A 111 4.14 7.87 -8.42
N GLY A 112 3.34 6.86 -8.05
CA GLY A 112 2.30 6.30 -8.93
C GLY A 112 1.20 7.28 -9.32
N LEU A 113 0.97 8.35 -8.54
CA LEU A 113 -0.01 9.40 -8.82
C LEU A 113 0.55 10.59 -9.61
N THR A 114 1.84 10.88 -9.50
CA THR A 114 2.41 12.16 -9.96
C THR A 114 3.49 12.02 -11.02
N VAL A 115 4.15 10.87 -11.12
CA VAL A 115 5.20 10.68 -12.13
C VAL A 115 4.56 10.41 -13.48
N LYS A 116 4.91 11.28 -14.43
CA LYS A 116 4.51 11.18 -15.82
C LYS A 116 5.52 10.35 -16.58
N ASP A 117 5.02 9.49 -17.45
CA ASP A 117 5.84 8.74 -18.39
C ASP A 117 6.22 9.62 -19.59
N THR A 118 6.96 9.05 -20.54
CA THR A 118 7.42 9.70 -21.78
C THR A 118 6.28 10.25 -22.65
N SER A 119 5.05 9.79 -22.43
CA SER A 119 3.83 10.29 -23.08
C SER A 119 3.33 11.62 -22.50
N GLY A 120 3.84 12.07 -21.35
CA GLY A 120 3.35 13.25 -20.64
C GLY A 120 2.12 12.99 -19.76
N GLU A 121 1.59 11.76 -19.78
CA GLU A 121 0.52 11.26 -18.92
C GLU A 121 1.07 10.46 -17.73
N VAL A 122 0.27 10.29 -16.68
CA VAL A 122 0.66 9.46 -15.53
C VAL A 122 0.72 7.99 -15.99
N GLY A 123 1.86 7.34 -15.72
CA GLY A 123 2.14 6.00 -16.25
C GLY A 123 1.16 4.94 -15.75
N LEU A 124 0.81 4.98 -14.46
CA LEU A 124 -0.13 4.04 -13.88
C LEU A 124 -1.58 4.50 -14.11
N ALA A 125 -2.45 3.56 -14.50
CA ALA A 125 -3.87 3.86 -14.67
C ALA A 125 -4.46 4.49 -13.39
N PRO A 126 -5.22 5.60 -13.48
CA PRO A 126 -5.67 6.33 -12.30
C PRO A 126 -6.38 5.47 -11.23
N PRO A 127 -7.25 4.50 -11.58
CA PRO A 127 -7.87 3.63 -10.59
C PRO A 127 -6.86 2.79 -9.80
N LEU A 128 -5.83 2.27 -10.47
CA LEU A 128 -4.77 1.48 -9.86
C LEU A 128 -3.87 2.35 -8.99
N ALA A 129 -3.58 3.59 -9.39
CA ALA A 129 -2.81 4.53 -8.59
C ALA A 129 -3.52 4.88 -7.28
N TRP A 130 -4.81 5.17 -7.32
CA TRP A 130 -5.61 5.44 -6.12
C TRP A 130 -5.73 4.22 -5.20
N LEU A 131 -5.74 3.01 -5.76
CA LEU A 131 -5.76 1.79 -4.97
C LEU A 131 -4.52 1.65 -4.07
N GLN A 132 -3.36 2.13 -4.53
CA GLN A 132 -2.13 2.14 -3.74
C GLN A 132 -2.12 3.17 -2.61
N VAL A 133 -3.03 4.15 -2.62
CA VAL A 133 -3.18 5.14 -1.54
C VAL A 133 -3.96 4.56 -0.36
N LEU A 134 -4.89 3.64 -0.60
CA LEU A 134 -5.79 3.11 0.43
C LEU A 134 -5.05 2.56 1.67
N PRO A 135 -3.96 1.79 1.54
CA PRO A 135 -3.22 1.29 2.70
C PRO A 135 -2.45 2.38 3.48
N CYS A 136 -2.20 3.54 2.87
CA CYS A 136 -1.45 4.64 3.51
C CYS A 136 -2.23 5.31 4.64
N VAL A 137 -3.56 5.32 4.58
CA VAL A 137 -4.44 5.88 5.61
C VAL A 137 -4.34 5.11 6.93
N PRO A 138 -4.63 3.79 6.99
CA PRO A 138 -4.42 3.01 8.21
C PRO A 138 -2.95 2.95 8.62
N GLY A 139 -2.01 3.04 7.67
CA GLY A 139 -0.58 3.18 7.97
C GLY A 139 -0.26 4.41 8.83
N LEU A 140 -0.78 5.58 8.44
CA LEU A 140 -0.59 6.81 9.20
C LEU A 140 -1.25 6.72 10.59
N VAL A 141 -2.47 6.18 10.65
CA VAL A 141 -3.18 5.98 11.93
C VAL A 141 -2.37 5.04 12.84
N ALA A 142 -1.83 3.94 12.32
CA ALA A 142 -0.99 3.03 13.08
C ALA A 142 0.27 3.73 13.61
N VAL A 143 0.96 4.51 12.79
CA VAL A 143 2.13 5.32 13.20
C VAL A 143 1.76 6.25 14.36
N VAL A 144 0.67 7.00 14.24
CA VAL A 144 0.22 7.93 15.30
C VAL A 144 -0.10 7.19 16.60
N LEU A 145 -0.79 6.05 16.52
CA LEU A 145 -1.13 5.25 17.70
C LEU A 145 0.11 4.66 18.39
N LEU A 146 1.12 4.25 17.63
CA LEU A 146 2.37 3.71 18.17
C LEU A 146 3.20 4.79 18.87
N TRP A 147 3.33 5.98 18.27
CA TRP A 147 4.06 7.10 18.87
C TRP A 147 3.38 7.67 20.12
N ARG A 148 2.05 7.66 20.17
CA ARG A 148 1.29 8.07 21.37
C ARG A 148 1.44 7.11 22.54
N ARG A 149 1.88 5.86 22.29
CA ARG A 149 2.12 4.86 23.32
C ARG A 149 3.55 4.91 23.86
N SER A 150 4.51 5.32 23.04
CA SER A 150 5.92 5.42 23.45
C SER A 150 6.22 6.68 24.29
N ARG A 151 5.34 7.69 24.21
CA ARG A 151 5.32 8.84 25.13
C ARG A 151 4.52 8.48 26.38
#